data_AF-X1DQ37-F1
#
_entry.id   AF-X1DQ37-F1
#
_cell.length_a   1.000
_cell.length_b   1.000
_cell.length_c   1.000
_cell.angle_alpha   90.00
_cell.angle_beta   90.00
_cell.angle_gamma   90.00
#
_symmetry.space_group_name_H-M   'P 1'
#
loop_
_entity.id
_entity.type
_entity.pdbx_description
1 polymer ?
#
loop_
_entity_poly.entity_id
_entity_poly.type
_entity_poly.pdbx_seq_one_letter_code
_entity_poly.pdbx_strand_id
1 'polypeptide(L)'
;AMFRYGEWLKRPKEAVKTFPVSKSRVDHILNESIKEGYLEIGGERALQIMKAYGIPTVENYLVRELHEALDVAENLHSSLAMKIESPAILHKSDTRGVLLNLKLADVETSFYQLMERAKRIVQANRIRGISIQPMVLLDFKFFQKLFSYQIGD
;
A
#
# COMPACT_ATOMS: atom_id res chain seq x y z
N ALA A 1 -26.66 -29.69 14.82
CA ALA A 1 -26.54 -28.40 14.10
C ALA A 1 -27.30 -27.27 14.79
N MET A 2 -28.61 -27.41 15.05
CA MET A 2 -29.45 -26.35 15.65
C MET A 2 -29.04 -25.88 17.06
N PHE A 3 -28.47 -26.77 17.89
CA PHE A 3 -27.99 -26.41 19.24
C PHE A 3 -26.84 -25.38 19.20
N ARG A 4 -25.88 -25.52 18.28
CA ARG A 4 -24.75 -24.58 18.15
C ARG A 4 -25.19 -23.20 17.66
N TYR A 5 -26.21 -23.14 16.83
CA TYR A 5 -26.80 -21.88 16.35
C TYR A 5 -27.56 -21.16 17.47
N GLY A 6 -28.33 -21.90 18.28
CA GLY A 6 -29.00 -21.33 19.45
C GLY A 6 -28.04 -20.76 20.49
N GLU A 7 -26.91 -21.45 20.73
CA GLU A 7 -25.86 -20.95 21.63
C GLU A 7 -25.13 -19.71 21.06
N TRP A 8 -25.00 -19.60 19.73
CA TRP A 8 -24.43 -18.41 19.09
C TRP A 8 -25.33 -17.17 19.24
N LEU A 9 -26.65 -17.34 19.07
CA LEU A 9 -27.63 -16.25 19.23
C LEU A 9 -27.72 -15.71 20.67
N LYS A 10 -27.42 -16.54 21.67
CA LYS A 10 -27.42 -16.15 23.08
C LYS A 10 -26.14 -15.42 23.51
N ARG A 11 -25.12 -15.35 22.66
CA ARG A 11 -23.89 -14.62 23.00
C ARG A 11 -24.23 -13.14 23.17
N PRO A 12 -23.85 -12.50 24.30
CA PRO A 12 -24.03 -11.06 24.45
C PRO A 12 -23.29 -10.36 23.32
N LYS A 13 -23.92 -9.33 22.72
CA LYS A 13 -23.26 -8.52 21.71
C LYS A 13 -22.03 -7.90 22.36
N GLU A 14 -20.85 -8.33 21.93
CA GLU A 14 -19.59 -7.74 22.39
C GLU A 14 -19.63 -6.24 22.07
N ALA A 15 -19.19 -5.41 23.02
CA ALA A 15 -19.08 -3.99 22.80
C ALA A 15 -18.14 -3.73 21.61
N VAL A 16 -18.58 -2.93 20.64
CA VAL A 16 -17.76 -2.57 19.49
C VAL A 16 -16.52 -1.84 19.99
N LYS A 17 -15.34 -2.44 19.79
CA LYS A 17 -14.07 -1.80 20.12
C LYS A 17 -13.88 -0.59 19.22
N THR A 18 -13.78 0.59 19.82
CA THR A 18 -13.45 1.83 19.12
C THR A 18 -11.97 2.10 19.25
N PHE A 19 -11.30 2.37 18.13
CA PHE A 19 -9.90 2.75 18.11
C PHE A 19 -9.80 4.26 17.84
N PRO A 20 -8.81 4.96 18.41
CA PRO A 20 -8.53 6.34 18.03
C PRO A 20 -8.02 6.34 16.58
N VAL A 21 -8.85 6.82 15.66
CA VAL A 21 -8.56 6.79 14.21
C VAL A 21 -8.77 8.16 13.60
N SER A 22 -7.97 8.49 12.59
CA SER A 22 -8.06 9.78 11.89
C SER A 22 -9.14 9.72 10.80
N LYS A 23 -10.42 9.74 11.20
CA LYS A 23 -11.56 9.65 10.26
C LYS A 23 -11.53 10.75 9.21
N SER A 24 -11.23 11.99 9.60
CA SER A 24 -11.16 13.13 8.68
C SER A 24 -10.17 12.94 7.54
N ARG A 25 -9.01 12.33 7.81
CA ARG A 25 -8.01 12.01 6.78
C ARG A 25 -8.53 10.95 5.80
N VAL A 26 -9.21 9.93 6.31
CA VAL A 26 -9.79 8.86 5.50
C VAL A 26 -10.93 9.41 4.65
N ASP A 27 -11.81 10.21 5.23
CA ASP A 27 -12.92 10.87 4.52
C ASP A 27 -12.40 11.74 3.39
N HIS A 28 -11.28 12.45 3.60
CA HIS A 28 -10.63 13.24 2.56
C HIS A 28 -10.15 12.35 1.40
N ILE A 29 -9.41 11.27 1.68
CA ILE A 29 -8.91 10.34 0.65
C ILE A 29 -10.06 9.68 -0.13
N LEU A 30 -11.14 9.30 0.54
CA LEU A 30 -12.33 8.71 -0.06
C LEU A 30 -13.05 9.72 -0.97
N ASN A 31 -13.31 10.93 -0.46
CA ASN A 31 -14.00 11.98 -1.21
C ASN A 31 -13.20 12.43 -2.43
N GLU A 32 -11.87 12.52 -2.34
CA GLU A 32 -11.01 12.79 -3.50
C GLU A 32 -11.12 11.67 -4.55
N SER A 33 -11.08 10.41 -4.12
CA SER A 33 -11.19 9.27 -5.04
C SER A 33 -12.54 9.25 -5.76
N ILE A 34 -13.64 9.54 -5.04
CA ILE A 34 -14.99 9.65 -5.62
C ILE A 34 -15.07 10.82 -6.61
N LYS A 35 -14.51 11.99 -6.26
CA LYS A 35 -14.46 13.17 -7.16
C LYS A 35 -13.69 12.88 -8.44
N GLU A 36 -12.63 12.08 -8.36
CA GLU A 36 -11.84 11.63 -9.50
C GLU A 36 -12.52 10.50 -10.30
N GLY A 37 -13.67 9.98 -9.85
CA GLY A 37 -14.44 8.94 -10.53
C GLY A 37 -14.00 7.51 -10.22
N TYR A 38 -13.22 7.30 -9.14
CA TYR A 38 -12.73 5.99 -8.72
C TYR A 38 -13.53 5.45 -7.52
N LEU A 39 -14.12 4.27 -7.68
CA LEU A 39 -14.86 3.57 -6.62
C LEU A 39 -14.03 2.53 -5.86
N GLU A 40 -12.80 2.30 -6.31
CA GLU A 40 -11.87 1.35 -5.70
C GLU A 40 -10.62 2.10 -5.23
N ILE A 41 -10.05 1.67 -4.10
CA ILE A 41 -8.83 2.26 -3.53
C ILE A 41 -7.74 1.20 -3.45
N GLY A 42 -6.64 1.47 -4.13
CA GLY A 42 -5.45 0.63 -4.13
C GLY A 42 -4.19 1.43 -3.82
N GLY A 43 -3.06 0.71 -3.78
CA GLY A 43 -1.72 1.28 -3.73
C GLY A 43 -1.49 2.21 -2.53
N GLU A 44 -0.87 3.36 -2.80
CA GLU A 44 -0.53 4.36 -1.79
C GLU A 44 -1.74 4.79 -0.94
N ARG A 45 -2.89 5.10 -1.56
CA ARG A 45 -4.07 5.56 -0.83
C ARG A 45 -4.57 4.49 0.15
N ALA A 46 -4.53 3.22 -0.24
CA ALA A 46 -4.89 2.11 0.64
C ALA A 46 -3.92 2.04 1.84
N LEU A 47 -2.61 2.21 1.62
CA LEU A 47 -1.61 2.24 2.69
C LEU A 47 -1.83 3.41 3.64
N GLN A 48 -2.16 4.59 3.12
CA GLN A 48 -2.46 5.78 3.94
C GLN A 48 -3.72 5.58 4.80
N ILE A 49 -4.76 4.93 4.26
CA ILE A 49 -5.96 4.57 5.03
C ILE A 49 -5.60 3.57 6.12
N MET A 50 -4.89 2.49 5.80
CA MET A 50 -4.46 1.50 6.79
C MET A 50 -3.67 2.15 7.95
N LYS A 51 -2.72 3.04 7.63
CA LYS A 51 -1.96 3.79 8.62
C LYS A 51 -2.84 4.70 9.49
N ALA A 52 -3.86 5.34 8.91
CA ALA A 52 -4.83 6.17 9.65
C ALA A 52 -5.70 5.37 10.64
N TYR A 53 -5.84 4.06 10.41
CA TYR A 53 -6.49 3.10 11.30
C TYR A 53 -5.52 2.37 12.24
N GLY A 54 -4.25 2.77 12.28
CA GLY A 54 -3.24 2.14 13.14
C GLY A 54 -2.76 0.77 12.66
N ILE A 55 -3.09 0.36 11.44
CA ILE A 55 -2.60 -0.88 10.83
C ILE A 55 -1.16 -0.60 10.35
N PRO A 56 -0.15 -1.33 10.86
CA PRO A 56 1.23 -1.18 10.41
C PRO A 56 1.35 -1.53 8.93
N THR A 57 1.99 -0.66 8.16
CA THR A 57 2.28 -0.88 6.74
C THR A 57 3.78 -0.79 6.49
N VAL A 58 4.24 -1.41 5.40
CA VAL A 58 5.60 -1.15 4.90
C VAL A 58 5.76 0.33 4.55
N GLU A 59 6.99 0.81 4.64
CA GLU A 59 7.32 2.13 4.13
C GLU A 59 7.05 2.18 2.62
N ASN A 60 6.55 3.32 2.17
CA ASN A 60 6.15 3.53 0.79
C ASN A 60 6.43 4.97 0.38
N TYR A 61 7.23 5.12 -0.66
CA TYR A 61 7.64 6.40 -1.20
C TYR A 61 7.08 6.53 -2.61
N LEU A 62 6.23 7.53 -2.85
CA LEU A 62 5.75 7.85 -4.18
C LEU A 62 6.70 8.86 -4.83
N VAL A 63 7.29 8.50 -5.95
CA VAL A 63 8.21 9.34 -6.71
C VAL A 63 7.69 9.57 -8.13
N ARG A 64 7.95 10.75 -8.68
CA ARG A 64 7.54 11.15 -10.03
C ARG A 64 8.70 11.31 -10.98
N GLU A 65 9.89 11.53 -10.42
CA GLU A 65 11.10 11.77 -11.18
C GLU A 65 12.20 10.78 -10.79
N LEU A 66 13.15 10.55 -11.71
CA LEU A 66 14.23 9.59 -11.49
C LEU A 66 15.12 9.97 -10.30
N HIS A 67 15.43 11.26 -10.13
CA HIS A 67 16.30 11.70 -9.03
C HIS A 67 15.70 11.36 -7.66
N GLU A 68 14.40 11.60 -7.47
CA GLU A 68 13.67 11.20 -6.26
C GLU A 68 13.73 9.68 -6.03
N ALA A 69 13.65 8.89 -7.11
CA ALA A 69 13.75 7.44 -7.04
C ALA A 69 15.12 6.96 -6.55
N LEU A 70 16.19 7.60 -7.02
CA LEU A 70 17.56 7.32 -6.61
C LEU A 70 17.78 7.72 -5.15
N ASP A 71 17.35 8.92 -4.75
CA ASP A 71 17.46 9.40 -3.38
C ASP A 71 16.77 8.45 -2.39
N VAL A 72 15.56 7.98 -2.72
CA VAL A 72 14.84 7.00 -1.90
C VAL A 72 15.58 5.66 -1.85
N ALA A 73 16.07 5.18 -2.99
CA ALA A 73 16.75 3.89 -3.06
C ALA A 73 18.06 3.86 -2.27
N GLU A 74 18.83 4.96 -2.29
CA GLU A 74 20.04 5.11 -1.48
C GLU A 74 19.74 5.04 0.02
N ASN A 75 18.63 5.62 0.46
CA ASN A 75 18.21 5.63 1.86
C ASN A 75 17.70 4.28 2.37
N LEU A 76 17.20 3.39 1.50
CA LEU A 76 16.54 2.13 1.92
C LEU A 76 17.52 0.98 2.24
N HIS A 77 18.81 1.10 1.89
CA HIS A 77 19.90 0.16 2.22
C HIS A 77 19.59 -1.35 2.05
N SER A 78 18.61 -1.70 1.21
CA SER A 78 18.07 -3.06 1.05
C SER A 78 17.54 -3.26 -0.36
N SER A 79 17.25 -4.50 -0.74
CA SER A 79 16.54 -4.77 -1.99
C SER A 79 15.19 -4.06 -1.98
N LEU A 80 14.78 -3.51 -3.12
CA LEU A 80 13.58 -2.70 -3.25
C LEU A 80 12.58 -3.30 -4.25
N ALA A 81 11.33 -2.86 -4.11
CA ALA A 81 10.24 -3.11 -5.03
C ALA A 81 9.77 -1.77 -5.61
N MET A 82 9.60 -1.72 -6.93
CA MET A 82 9.04 -0.59 -7.65
C MET A 82 7.71 -0.97 -8.29
N LYS A 83 6.68 -0.15 -8.08
CA LYS A 83 5.31 -0.42 -8.53
C LYS A 83 4.71 0.81 -9.17
N ILE A 84 4.02 0.67 -10.30
CA ILE A 84 3.26 1.79 -10.89
C ILE A 84 2.15 2.20 -9.91
N GLU A 85 2.02 3.51 -9.66
CA GLU A 85 0.92 4.06 -8.89
C GLU A 85 -0.02 4.83 -9.81
N SER A 86 -1.22 4.29 -10.00
CA SER A 86 -2.29 4.91 -10.76
C SER A 86 -3.63 4.38 -10.26
N PRO A 87 -4.62 5.26 -9.99
CA PRO A 87 -5.97 4.82 -9.66
C PRO A 87 -6.64 4.02 -10.77
N ALA A 88 -6.20 4.22 -12.02
CA ALA A 88 -6.69 3.49 -13.17
C ALA A 88 -6.03 2.10 -13.34
N ILE A 89 -5.01 1.77 -12.52
CA ILE A 89 -4.31 0.48 -12.55
C ILE A 89 -4.41 -0.17 -11.17
N LEU A 90 -5.52 -0.88 -10.94
CA LEU A 90 -5.71 -1.63 -9.70
C LEU A 90 -4.92 -2.94 -9.67
N HIS A 91 -4.97 -3.73 -10.74
CA HIS A 91 -4.26 -5.02 -10.81
C HIS A 91 -2.84 -4.88 -11.39
N LYS A 92 -1.97 -4.20 -10.64
CA LYS A 92 -0.59 -3.84 -11.06
C LYS A 92 0.22 -5.05 -11.56
N SER A 93 0.04 -6.23 -10.99
CA SER A 93 0.72 -7.46 -11.42
C SER A 93 0.31 -7.90 -12.83
N ASP A 94 -0.96 -7.79 -13.17
CA ASP A 94 -1.50 -8.18 -14.48
C ASP A 94 -1.01 -7.24 -15.59
N THR A 95 -0.65 -6.01 -15.21
CA THR A 95 -0.05 -5.00 -16.10
C THR A 95 1.47 -5.08 -16.22
N ARG A 96 2.14 -6.06 -15.60
CA ARG A 96 3.61 -6.07 -15.40
C ARG A 96 4.11 -4.76 -14.79
N GLY A 97 3.28 -4.13 -13.96
CA GLY A 97 3.53 -2.85 -13.32
C GLY A 97 4.30 -2.96 -12.00
N VAL A 98 4.93 -4.11 -11.74
CA VAL A 98 5.66 -4.41 -10.52
C VAL A 98 7.01 -5.00 -10.90
N LEU A 99 8.08 -4.46 -10.31
CA LEU A 99 9.44 -4.99 -10.35
C LEU A 99 9.90 -5.22 -8.91
N LEU A 100 10.53 -6.35 -8.64
CA LEU A 100 10.92 -6.80 -7.30
C LEU A 100 12.41 -7.13 -7.25
N ASN A 101 12.96 -7.19 -6.04
CA ASN A 101 14.35 -7.54 -5.77
C ASN A 101 15.37 -6.67 -6.54
N LEU A 102 15.06 -5.39 -6.66
CA LEU A 102 15.91 -4.42 -7.32
C LEU A 102 17.01 -3.95 -6.35
N LYS A 103 18.21 -3.71 -6.89
CA LYS A 103 19.29 -3.01 -6.20
C LYS A 103 19.35 -1.55 -6.67
N LEU A 104 20.14 -0.73 -5.99
CA LEU A 104 20.35 0.68 -6.39
C LEU A 104 20.73 0.83 -7.87
N ALA A 105 21.61 -0.03 -8.38
CA ALA A 105 22.04 -0.03 -9.78
C ALA A 105 20.91 -0.32 -10.79
N ASP A 106 19.82 -0.97 -10.36
CA ASP A 106 18.70 -1.33 -11.23
C ASP A 106 17.63 -0.22 -11.30
N VAL A 107 17.68 0.76 -10.40
CA VAL A 107 16.60 1.76 -10.19
C VAL A 107 16.34 2.58 -11.44
N GLU A 108 17.38 3.09 -12.09
CA GLU A 108 17.23 3.94 -13.27
C GLU A 108 16.53 3.21 -14.42
N THR A 109 17.05 2.04 -14.77
CA THR A 109 16.47 1.21 -15.85
C THR A 109 15.04 0.80 -15.51
N SER A 110 14.78 0.43 -14.25
CA SER A 110 13.47 0.02 -13.76
C SER A 110 12.45 1.16 -13.77
N PHE A 111 12.88 2.37 -13.41
CA PHE A 111 12.03 3.56 -13.40
C PHE A 111 11.50 3.86 -14.81
N TYR A 112 12.40 3.98 -15.78
CA TYR A 112 12.01 4.25 -17.17
C TYR A 112 11.14 3.12 -17.73
N GLN A 113 11.50 1.87 -17.46
CA GLN A 113 10.72 0.72 -17.90
C GLN A 113 9.27 0.76 -17.37
N LEU A 114 9.07 1.07 -16.09
CA LEU A 114 7.73 1.17 -15.51
C LEU A 114 6.97 2.39 -16.03
N MET A 115 7.64 3.53 -16.24
CA MET A 115 7.01 4.71 -16.82
C MET A 115 6.58 4.51 -18.27
N GLU A 116 7.38 3.84 -19.08
CA GLU A 116 6.95 3.45 -20.43
C GLU A 116 5.76 2.50 -20.38
N ARG A 117 5.79 1.47 -19.53
CA ARG A 117 4.67 0.53 -19.38
C ARG A 117 3.39 1.25 -18.98
N ALA A 118 3.47 2.15 -18.01
CA ALA A 118 2.34 2.93 -17.54
C ALA A 118 1.72 3.77 -18.68
N LYS A 119 2.55 4.49 -19.45
CA LYS A 119 2.11 5.34 -20.56
C LYS A 119 1.42 4.57 -21.70
N ARG A 120 1.69 3.27 -21.85
CA ARG A 120 1.02 2.41 -22.85
C ARG A 120 -0.38 1.96 -22.41
N ILE A 121 -0.66 1.97 -21.12
CA ILE A 121 -1.90 1.42 -20.54
C ILE A 121 -2.87 2.56 -20.19
N VAL A 122 -2.35 3.67 -19.67
CA VAL A 122 -3.15 4.82 -19.23
C VAL A 122 -2.56 6.12 -19.75
N GLN A 123 -3.43 7.13 -19.87
CA GLN A 123 -3.01 8.50 -20.17
C GLN A 123 -2.03 9.00 -19.09
N ALA A 124 -1.06 9.82 -19.51
CA ALA A 124 0.01 10.31 -18.62
C ALA A 124 -0.52 11.02 -17.36
N ASN A 125 -1.62 11.77 -17.47
CA ASN A 125 -2.26 12.48 -16.36
C ASN A 125 -2.89 11.55 -15.29
N ARG A 126 -3.05 10.26 -15.59
CA ARG A 126 -3.57 9.26 -14.64
C ARG A 126 -2.46 8.53 -13.89
N ILE A 127 -1.21 8.72 -14.29
CA ILE A 127 -0.05 8.15 -13.60
C ILE A 127 0.33 9.09 -12.47
N ARG A 128 0.31 8.61 -11.23
CA ARG A 128 0.74 9.40 -10.08
C ARG A 128 2.24 9.38 -9.86
N GLY A 129 2.87 8.29 -10.28
CA GLY A 129 4.30 8.05 -10.16
C GLY A 129 4.61 6.56 -10.01
N ILE A 130 5.79 6.30 -9.44
CA ILE A 130 6.25 4.98 -9.03
C ILE A 130 6.30 4.93 -7.51
N SER A 131 5.69 3.90 -6.94
CA SER A 131 5.83 3.54 -5.54
C SER A 131 7.11 2.71 -5.35
N ILE A 132 7.97 3.14 -4.43
CA ILE A 132 9.19 2.45 -4.00
C ILE A 132 9.01 1.96 -2.57
N GLN A 133 9.32 0.69 -2.34
CA GLN A 133 9.16 0.02 -1.04
C GLN A 133 10.37 -0.87 -0.76
N PRO A 134 10.82 -1.00 0.50
CA PRO A 134 11.80 -2.02 0.86
C PRO A 134 11.18 -3.42 0.69
N MET A 135 11.98 -4.38 0.24
CA MET A 135 11.59 -5.79 0.22
C MET A 135 11.56 -6.33 1.65
N VAL A 136 10.40 -6.82 2.06
CA VAL A 136 10.28 -7.58 3.30
C VAL A 136 10.59 -9.04 2.99
N LEU A 137 11.73 -9.52 3.47
CA LEU A 137 11.98 -10.95 3.58
C LEU A 137 11.16 -11.49 4.75
N LEU A 138 10.36 -12.53 4.50
CA LEU A 138 9.56 -13.21 5.53
C LEU A 138 10.49 -13.95 6.51
N ASP A 139 11.10 -13.22 7.43
CA ASP A 139 11.70 -13.75 8.65
C ASP A 139 10.63 -13.70 9.77
N PHE A 140 10.61 -14.72 10.61
CA PHE A 140 9.85 -14.81 11.86
C PHE A 140 9.92 -13.52 12.72
N LYS A 141 11.02 -12.78 12.67
CA LYS A 141 11.20 -11.46 13.31
C LYS A 141 10.28 -10.37 12.75
N PHE A 142 9.95 -10.40 11.46
CA PHE A 142 8.99 -9.45 10.86
C PHE A 142 7.59 -9.65 11.45
N PHE A 143 7.16 -10.90 11.60
CA PHE A 143 5.90 -11.21 12.27
C PHE A 143 5.90 -10.78 13.73
N GLN A 144 6.97 -11.05 14.49
CA GLN A 144 7.08 -10.58 15.88
C GLN A 144 7.03 -9.05 15.98
N LYS A 145 7.65 -8.30 15.07
CA LYS A 145 7.58 -6.83 15.04
C LYS A 145 6.18 -6.31 14.72
N LEU A 146 5.43 -7.01 13.86
CA LEU A 146 4.03 -6.68 13.55
C LEU A 146 3.09 -6.96 14.72
N PHE A 147 3.27 -8.08 15.43
CA PHE A 147 2.44 -8.47 16.56
C PHE A 147 2.80 -7.76 17.87
N SER A 148 4.07 -7.37 18.08
CA SER A 148 4.46 -6.58 19.26
C SER A 148 3.88 -5.17 19.24
N TYR A 149 3.57 -4.60 18.07
CA TYR A 149 2.82 -3.34 17.97
C TYR A 149 1.34 -3.48 18.35
N GLN A 150 0.80 -4.72 18.40
CA GLN A 150 -0.57 -4.99 18.83
C GLN A 150 -0.69 -5.37 20.32
N ILE A 151 0.44 -5.44 21.03
CA ILE A 151 0.50 -5.69 22.48
C ILE A 151 1.28 -4.53 23.11
N GLY A 152 0.74 -3.33 22.97
CA GLY A 152 0.99 -2.25 23.94
C GLY A 152 -0.09 -2.33 25.00
N ASP A 153 0.32 -2.30 26.26
CA ASP A 153 -0.45 -2.54 27.50
C ASP A 153 -1.92 -2.03 27.51
#